data_AF-A0A7X6CHU7-F1
#
_entry.id   AF-A0A7X6CHU7-F1
#
_cell.length_a   1.000
_cell.length_b   1.000
_cell.length_c   1.000
_cell.angle_alpha   90.00
_cell.angle_beta   90.00
_cell.angle_gamma   90.00
#
_symmetry.space_group_name_H-M   'P 1'
#
loop_
_entity.id
_entity.type
_entity.pdbx_description
1 polymer ?
#
loop_
_entity_poly.entity_id
_entity_poly.type
_entity_poly.pdbx_seq_one_letter_code
_entity_poly.pdbx_strand_id
1 'polypeptide(L)'
;MNNSDYFKYFKSNPVIWAIAIFSLIFFLYSSARHALFESNAFELGIYDQVAYLIGQGQTPFSSFLEIHHMGNHAAWVMYPVGLLYKIYPDVHWLLLVQAISLALGALPTWSLARQAGLNNSISGAIALVYLFYPLVFNVNLFDFHPEVIALPALIAAILAARLNKTRWFCAAIVLVLSCKAVLSLTVAAMGLWLLFFEKKRNCGLIALFLGAGWFLIATQAVIPYFNQGRQHAGVARYGYLGSSVLEIALNSILKPNLILGRLFSLDTLEYLALLVLPIIWWLSPKHLTPLISAVPMLAMNILSDIPAQRDLIHQYSLPILPFLLVAVISSLAARNQQNVKAERIFEKLPIPNFSLSRAIVFWSLISFVALAKYGYFWTIYLDSIDTWQATKAAISLVSTKGNVLTTSHVAPHLTHRPVVKLTQAHTPPANLTEFDFVLLNLRYPGWMSDREFVNNLITQLQNSPQFQLKYQRDDIYLFTKSHSS
;
A
#
# COMPACT_ATOMS: atom_id res chain seq x y z
N MET A 1 22.13 -30.32 17.02
CA MET A 1 22.03 -28.88 17.37
C MET A 1 20.91 -28.73 18.37
N ASN A 2 21.21 -28.23 19.57
CA ASN A 2 20.28 -28.17 20.70
C ASN A 2 19.38 -26.92 20.60
N ASN A 3 18.16 -26.98 21.14
CA ASN A 3 17.19 -25.86 21.11
C ASN A 3 17.72 -24.55 21.73
N SER A 4 18.76 -24.60 22.58
CA SER A 4 19.39 -23.39 23.15
C SER A 4 20.23 -22.59 22.14
N ASP A 5 20.74 -23.23 21.08
CA ASP A 5 21.59 -22.56 20.08
C ASP A 5 20.76 -21.71 19.10
N TYR A 6 19.51 -22.10 18.86
CA TYR A 6 18.57 -21.32 18.06
C TYR A 6 18.25 -19.96 18.70
N PHE A 7 17.98 -19.93 20.01
CA PHE A 7 17.66 -18.68 20.72
C PHE A 7 18.82 -17.69 20.79
N LYS A 8 20.08 -18.16 20.81
CA LYS A 8 21.26 -17.28 20.74
C LYS A 8 21.46 -16.66 19.36
N TYR A 9 21.15 -17.39 18.28
CA TYR A 9 21.23 -16.87 16.90
C TYR A 9 20.16 -15.81 16.59
N PHE A 10 18.98 -15.90 17.22
CA PHE A 10 17.92 -14.89 17.08
C PHE A 10 18.26 -13.55 17.76
N LYS A 11 19.06 -13.55 18.84
CA LYS A 11 19.44 -12.31 19.54
C LYS A 11 20.52 -11.47 18.82
N SER A 12 21.22 -12.02 17.83
CA SER A 12 22.44 -11.42 17.25
C SER A 12 22.42 -11.21 15.74
N ASN A 13 21.30 -11.48 15.04
CA ASN A 13 21.22 -11.17 13.62
C ASN A 13 20.89 -9.67 13.42
N PRO A 14 21.80 -8.86 12.84
CA PRO A 14 21.59 -7.42 12.64
C PRO A 14 20.33 -7.11 11.82
N VAL A 15 19.85 -8.04 10.99
CA VAL A 15 18.61 -7.89 10.23
C VAL A 15 17.38 -7.86 11.14
N ILE A 16 17.35 -8.62 12.22
CA ILE A 16 16.22 -8.64 13.17
C ILE A 16 16.13 -7.30 13.90
N TRP A 17 17.27 -6.77 14.34
CA TRP A 17 17.33 -5.43 14.93
C TRP A 17 16.90 -4.34 13.95
N ALA A 18 17.34 -4.43 12.68
CA ALA A 18 16.88 -3.51 11.64
C ALA A 18 15.36 -3.59 11.45
N ILE A 19 14.76 -4.78 11.43
CA ILE A 19 13.30 -4.95 11.33
C ILE A 19 12.60 -4.28 12.51
N ALA A 20 13.05 -4.50 13.74
CA ALA A 20 12.46 -3.88 14.92
C ALA A 20 12.55 -2.35 14.89
N ILE A 21 13.73 -1.82 14.55
CA ILE A 21 13.98 -0.38 14.45
C ILE A 21 13.11 0.25 13.36
N PHE A 22 13.09 -0.33 12.16
CA PHE A 22 12.30 0.19 11.05
C PHE A 22 10.80 0.03 11.29
N SER A 23 10.34 -1.05 11.94
CA SER A 23 8.94 -1.18 12.34
C SER A 23 8.54 -0.04 13.28
N LEU A 24 9.38 0.28 14.26
CA LEU A 24 9.13 1.38 15.18
C LEU A 24 9.13 2.74 14.45
N ILE A 25 10.14 3.00 13.60
CA ILE A 25 10.22 4.24 12.81
C ILE A 25 8.98 4.39 11.92
N PHE A 26 8.63 3.35 11.16
CA PHE A 26 7.48 3.36 10.26
C PHE A 26 6.17 3.59 11.01
N PHE A 27 6.00 2.94 12.16
CA PHE A 27 4.85 3.14 13.03
C PHE A 27 4.77 4.57 13.57
N LEU A 28 5.89 5.13 14.06
CA LEU A 28 5.93 6.50 14.58
C LEU A 28 5.63 7.53 13.50
N TYR A 29 6.19 7.37 12.30
CA TYR A 29 5.95 8.29 11.18
C TYR A 29 4.48 8.24 10.72
N SER A 30 3.92 7.06 10.50
CA SER A 30 2.52 6.93 10.09
C SER A 30 1.56 7.44 11.18
N SER A 31 1.85 7.16 12.46
CA SER A 31 1.07 7.66 13.59
C SER A 31 1.16 9.18 13.74
N ALA A 32 2.34 9.76 13.53
CA ALA A 32 2.52 11.22 13.56
C ALA A 32 1.72 11.90 12.44
N ARG A 33 1.75 11.36 11.21
CA ARG A 33 0.94 11.86 10.10
C ARG A 33 -0.55 11.78 10.42
N HIS A 34 -1.02 10.64 10.94
CA HIS A 34 -2.41 10.50 11.38
C HIS A 34 -2.77 11.51 12.48
N ALA A 35 -1.91 11.69 13.48
CA ALA A 35 -2.12 12.66 14.56
C ALA A 35 -2.16 14.12 14.08
N LEU A 36 -1.59 14.43 12.92
CA LEU A 36 -1.65 15.73 12.26
C LEU A 36 -2.92 15.93 11.41
N PHE A 37 -3.86 14.98 11.41
CA PHE A 37 -5.04 14.97 10.52
C PHE A 37 -4.70 14.82 9.03
N GLU A 38 -3.53 14.26 8.73
CA GLU A 38 -3.07 14.11 7.34
C GLU A 38 -3.39 12.74 6.75
N SER A 39 -4.02 11.84 7.51
CA SER A 39 -4.59 10.58 6.99
C SER A 39 -5.90 10.83 6.23
N ASN A 40 -6.20 10.03 5.21
CA ASN A 40 -7.36 10.26 4.34
C ASN A 40 -8.44 9.16 4.49
N ALA A 41 -9.68 9.55 4.24
CA ALA A 41 -10.88 8.71 4.27
C ALA A 41 -10.83 7.54 3.28
N PHE A 42 -10.41 7.74 2.02
CA PHE A 42 -10.45 6.70 0.99
C PHE A 42 -9.31 5.68 1.12
N GLU A 43 -8.27 6.03 1.86
CA GLU A 43 -7.12 5.18 2.12
C GLU A 43 -7.25 4.56 3.52
N LEU A 44 -7.03 5.32 4.59
CA LEU A 44 -7.10 4.78 5.95
C LEU A 44 -8.53 4.55 6.42
N GLY A 45 -9.43 5.50 6.17
CA GLY A 45 -10.77 5.50 6.74
C GLY A 45 -11.63 4.31 6.30
N ILE A 46 -11.56 3.91 5.02
CA ILE A 46 -12.26 2.74 4.50
C ILE A 46 -11.84 1.47 5.26
N TYR A 47 -10.53 1.23 5.38
CA TYR A 47 -10.06 0.00 6.01
C TYR A 47 -10.23 0.03 7.54
N ASP A 48 -10.13 1.19 8.19
CA ASP A 48 -10.41 1.34 9.62
C ASP A 48 -11.87 1.08 9.95
N GLN A 49 -12.81 1.67 9.18
CA GLN A 49 -14.24 1.39 9.34
C GLN A 49 -14.54 -0.10 9.12
N VAL A 50 -14.00 -0.68 8.04
CA VAL A 50 -14.20 -2.11 7.74
C VAL A 50 -13.66 -2.98 8.87
N ALA A 51 -12.43 -2.74 9.33
CA ALA A 51 -11.81 -3.52 10.41
C ALA A 51 -12.62 -3.40 11.72
N TYR A 52 -13.08 -2.19 12.04
CA TYR A 52 -13.96 -1.94 13.17
C TYR A 52 -15.26 -2.75 13.07
N LEU A 53 -15.97 -2.70 11.94
CA LEU A 53 -17.23 -3.42 11.75
C LEU A 53 -17.05 -4.95 11.86
N ILE A 54 -15.98 -5.49 11.26
CA ILE A 54 -15.60 -6.90 11.42
C ILE A 54 -15.38 -7.24 12.89
N GLY A 55 -14.62 -6.40 13.61
CA GLY A 55 -14.36 -6.56 15.04
C GLY A 55 -15.64 -6.59 15.87
N GLN A 56 -16.62 -5.75 15.53
CA GLN A 56 -17.92 -5.72 16.18
C GLN A 56 -18.89 -6.84 15.73
N GLY A 57 -18.47 -7.73 14.82
CA GLY A 57 -19.34 -8.78 14.26
C GLY A 57 -20.45 -8.24 13.36
N GLN A 58 -20.29 -7.03 12.83
CA GLN A 58 -21.22 -6.39 11.92
C GLN A 58 -20.82 -6.64 10.47
N THR A 59 -21.76 -6.43 9.55
CA THR A 59 -21.48 -6.48 8.10
C THR A 59 -20.40 -5.44 7.76
N PRO A 60 -19.28 -5.83 7.10
CA PRO A 60 -18.21 -4.90 6.72
C PRO A 60 -18.61 -4.07 5.49
N PHE A 61 -19.62 -3.23 5.67
CA PHE A 61 -20.12 -2.30 4.67
C PHE A 61 -19.41 -0.95 4.85
N SER A 62 -18.72 -0.48 3.81
CA SER A 62 -18.08 0.83 3.85
C SER A 62 -19.10 1.91 3.50
N SER A 63 -19.33 2.87 4.39
CA SER A 63 -20.23 4.01 4.10
C SER A 63 -19.61 5.03 3.15
N PHE A 64 -18.29 4.96 2.91
CA PHE A 64 -17.59 5.79 1.92
C PHE A 64 -17.82 5.29 0.49
N LEU A 65 -17.74 3.97 0.29
CA LEU A 65 -17.91 3.33 -1.02
C LEU A 65 -19.35 2.84 -1.26
N GLU A 66 -20.15 2.81 -0.20
CA GLU A 66 -21.51 2.27 -0.16
C GLU A 66 -21.62 0.83 -0.66
N ILE A 67 -20.58 0.02 -0.45
CA ILE A 67 -20.53 -1.39 -0.83
C ILE A 67 -19.98 -2.23 0.32
N HIS A 68 -20.24 -3.52 0.25
CA HIS A 68 -19.55 -4.49 1.09
C HIS A 68 -18.04 -4.52 0.73
N HIS A 69 -17.16 -4.64 1.73
CA HIS A 69 -15.70 -4.66 1.56
C HIS A 69 -15.21 -5.61 0.46
N MET A 70 -15.84 -6.78 0.37
CA MET A 70 -15.53 -7.78 -0.66
C MET A 70 -15.81 -7.32 -2.09
N GLY A 71 -16.71 -6.35 -2.28
CA GLY A 71 -17.04 -5.75 -3.56
C GLY A 71 -16.01 -4.74 -4.06
N ASN A 72 -15.12 -4.24 -3.19
CA ASN A 72 -14.06 -3.31 -3.60
C ASN A 72 -12.89 -4.06 -4.25
N HIS A 73 -12.22 -4.88 -3.44
CA HIS A 73 -10.91 -5.46 -3.78
C HIS A 73 -10.79 -6.95 -3.46
N ALA A 74 -11.88 -7.56 -2.95
CA ALA A 74 -11.89 -8.90 -2.39
C ALA A 74 -10.73 -9.18 -1.41
N ALA A 75 -10.44 -8.20 -0.54
CA ALA A 75 -9.33 -8.23 0.40
C ALA A 75 -9.68 -8.99 1.69
N TRP A 76 -9.72 -10.32 1.63
CA TRP A 76 -10.05 -11.19 2.76
C TRP A 76 -9.11 -11.07 3.96
N VAL A 77 -7.88 -10.59 3.77
CA VAL A 77 -6.92 -10.38 4.87
C VAL A 77 -7.48 -9.43 5.95
N MET A 78 -8.47 -8.61 5.62
CA MET A 78 -9.11 -7.71 6.59
C MET A 78 -9.93 -8.44 7.66
N TYR A 79 -10.40 -9.67 7.41
CA TYR A 79 -11.14 -10.44 8.43
C TYR A 79 -10.30 -10.79 9.66
N PRO A 80 -9.10 -11.41 9.52
CA PRO A 80 -8.22 -11.60 10.65
C PRO A 80 -7.68 -10.28 11.23
N VAL A 81 -7.43 -9.25 10.41
CA VAL A 81 -7.01 -7.92 10.91
C VAL A 81 -8.10 -7.29 11.79
N GLY A 82 -9.37 -7.41 11.41
CA GLY A 82 -10.50 -6.92 12.20
C GLY A 82 -10.63 -7.58 13.58
N LEU A 83 -10.02 -8.76 13.81
CA LEU A 83 -9.98 -9.37 15.14
C LEU A 83 -9.18 -8.53 16.15
N LEU A 84 -8.23 -7.70 15.70
CA LEU A 84 -7.50 -6.76 16.57
C LEU A 84 -8.45 -5.73 17.19
N TYR A 85 -9.50 -5.35 16.47
CA TYR A 85 -10.50 -4.39 16.93
C TYR A 85 -11.48 -4.98 17.97
N LYS A 86 -11.45 -6.31 18.20
CA LYS A 86 -12.10 -6.93 19.37
C LYS A 86 -11.35 -6.68 20.66
N ILE A 87 -10.02 -6.52 20.58
CA ILE A 87 -9.19 -6.21 21.75
C ILE A 87 -9.45 -4.76 22.16
N TYR A 88 -9.26 -3.85 21.20
CA TYR A 88 -9.53 -2.43 21.38
C TYR A 88 -9.69 -1.78 19.99
N PRO A 89 -10.81 -1.08 19.71
CA PRO A 89 -11.02 -0.44 18.42
C PRO A 89 -10.12 0.79 18.28
N ASP A 90 -9.03 0.63 17.54
CA ASP A 90 -8.02 1.67 17.36
C ASP A 90 -7.34 1.55 16.00
N VAL A 91 -7.25 2.67 15.28
CA VAL A 91 -6.67 2.76 13.94
C VAL A 91 -5.16 2.45 13.91
N HIS A 92 -4.46 2.64 15.03
CA HIS A 92 -3.05 2.34 15.14
C HIS A 92 -2.76 0.84 14.98
N TRP A 93 -3.75 -0.05 15.12
CA TRP A 93 -3.58 -1.47 14.74
C TRP A 93 -3.21 -1.60 13.26
N LEU A 94 -3.89 -0.87 12.38
CA LEU A 94 -3.60 -0.89 10.94
C LEU A 94 -2.21 -0.31 10.67
N LEU A 95 -1.89 0.83 11.28
CA LEU A 95 -0.58 1.47 11.12
C LEU A 95 0.56 0.55 11.60
N LEU A 96 0.35 -0.16 12.72
CA LEU A 96 1.31 -1.12 13.27
C LEU A 96 1.47 -2.35 12.36
N VAL A 97 0.36 -2.93 11.88
CA VAL A 97 0.40 -4.06 10.94
C VAL A 97 1.13 -3.67 9.66
N GLN A 98 0.88 -2.47 9.12
CA GLN A 98 1.61 -1.94 7.97
C GLN A 98 3.10 -1.81 8.25
N ALA A 99 3.48 -1.13 9.33
CA ALA A 99 4.86 -0.89 9.68
C ALA A 99 5.66 -2.18 9.85
N ILE A 100 5.09 -3.16 10.59
CA ILE A 100 5.70 -4.48 10.79
C ILE A 100 5.80 -5.23 9.46
N SER A 101 4.72 -5.28 8.67
CA SER A 101 4.70 -6.02 7.40
C SER A 101 5.74 -5.48 6.41
N LEU A 102 5.82 -4.15 6.27
CA LEU A 102 6.82 -3.51 5.43
C LEU A 102 8.23 -3.81 5.93
N ALA A 103 8.53 -3.69 7.21
CA ALA A 103 9.87 -3.98 7.73
C ALA A 103 10.24 -5.48 7.59
N LEU A 104 9.28 -6.39 7.83
CA LEU A 104 9.49 -7.84 7.79
C LEU A 104 10.05 -8.35 6.46
N GLY A 105 9.79 -7.67 5.34
CA GLY A 105 10.31 -8.07 4.03
C GLY A 105 11.84 -8.05 3.92
N ALA A 106 12.53 -7.39 4.85
CA ALA A 106 13.99 -7.43 4.95
C ALA A 106 14.53 -8.85 5.24
N LEU A 107 13.79 -9.65 6.03
CA LEU A 107 14.20 -11.01 6.41
C LEU A 107 14.22 -11.99 5.22
N PRO A 108 13.12 -12.19 4.45
CA PRO A 108 13.15 -13.05 3.28
C PRO A 108 14.07 -12.49 2.18
N THR A 109 14.24 -11.16 2.09
CA THR A 109 15.21 -10.53 1.17
C THR A 109 16.65 -10.91 1.51
N TRP A 110 17.06 -10.75 2.79
CA TRP A 110 18.37 -11.22 3.27
C TRP A 110 18.55 -12.72 3.04
N SER A 111 17.52 -13.51 3.33
CA SER A 111 17.56 -14.96 3.18
C SER A 111 17.70 -15.39 1.72
N LEU A 112 17.06 -14.70 0.77
CA LEU A 112 17.25 -14.91 -0.66
C LEU A 112 18.68 -14.59 -1.09
N ALA A 113 19.25 -13.49 -0.61
CA ALA A 113 20.64 -13.13 -0.89
C ALA A 113 21.62 -14.21 -0.38
N ARG A 114 21.41 -14.70 0.84
CA ARG A 114 22.18 -15.82 1.42
C ARG A 114 22.00 -17.11 0.63
N GLN A 115 20.77 -17.43 0.25
CA GLN A 115 20.43 -18.61 -0.55
C GLN A 115 21.08 -18.56 -1.95
N ALA A 116 21.28 -17.37 -2.51
CA ALA A 116 21.99 -17.16 -3.77
C ALA A 116 23.54 -17.22 -3.64
N GLY A 117 24.07 -17.45 -2.44
CA GLY A 117 25.51 -17.59 -2.18
C GLY A 117 26.25 -16.29 -1.88
N LEU A 118 25.54 -15.20 -1.60
CA LEU A 118 26.17 -13.93 -1.19
C LEU A 118 26.64 -14.01 0.27
N ASN A 119 27.76 -13.37 0.59
CA ASN A 119 28.29 -13.30 1.96
C ASN A 119 27.36 -12.48 2.88
N ASN A 120 27.59 -12.55 4.20
CA ASN A 120 26.75 -11.87 5.20
C ASN A 120 26.68 -10.35 5.00
N SER A 121 27.80 -9.73 4.62
CA SER A 121 27.91 -8.27 4.45
C SER A 121 27.05 -7.79 3.27
N ILE A 122 27.16 -8.44 2.11
CA ILE A 122 26.36 -8.09 0.92
C ILE A 122 24.89 -8.43 1.16
N SER A 123 24.59 -9.57 1.79
CA SER A 123 23.21 -9.95 2.11
C SER A 123 22.54 -8.95 3.05
N GLY A 124 23.29 -8.47 4.06
CA GLY A 124 22.83 -7.40 4.95
C GLY A 124 22.61 -6.09 4.21
N ALA A 125 23.52 -5.73 3.30
CA ALA A 125 23.35 -4.54 2.46
C ALA A 125 22.10 -4.60 1.57
N ILE A 126 21.75 -5.76 1.01
CA ILE A 126 20.53 -5.92 0.20
C ILE A 126 19.26 -5.81 1.06
N ALA A 127 19.28 -6.32 2.30
CA ALA A 127 18.17 -6.08 3.23
C ALA A 127 18.01 -4.60 3.57
N LEU A 128 19.12 -3.86 3.72
CA LEU A 128 19.08 -2.41 3.88
C LEU A 128 18.57 -1.70 2.61
N VAL A 129 18.93 -2.17 1.41
CA VAL A 129 18.36 -1.66 0.15
C VAL A 129 16.85 -1.77 0.16
N TYR A 130 16.30 -2.91 0.59
CA TYR A 130 14.86 -3.08 0.72
C TYR A 130 14.23 -2.09 1.72
N LEU A 131 14.80 -1.95 2.92
CA LEU A 131 14.27 -1.07 3.97
C LEU A 131 14.36 0.43 3.60
N PHE A 132 15.44 0.83 2.94
CA PHE A 132 15.65 2.18 2.44
C PHE A 132 15.12 2.38 1.01
N TYR A 133 14.41 1.42 0.44
CA TYR A 133 13.85 1.59 -0.89
C TYR A 133 12.74 2.66 -0.82
N PRO A 134 12.80 3.76 -1.61
CA PRO A 134 11.89 4.91 -1.46
C PRO A 134 10.40 4.53 -1.44
N LEU A 135 9.99 3.60 -2.29
CA LEU A 135 8.61 3.09 -2.33
C LEU A 135 8.16 2.47 -0.98
N VAL A 136 9.03 1.74 -0.29
CA VAL A 136 8.67 1.09 0.99
C VAL A 136 8.37 2.15 2.04
N PHE A 137 9.19 3.19 2.12
CA PHE A 137 8.98 4.29 3.05
C PHE A 137 7.79 5.17 2.67
N ASN A 138 7.65 5.51 1.39
CA ASN A 138 6.57 6.39 0.94
C ASN A 138 5.19 5.74 1.13
N VAL A 139 5.05 4.45 0.84
CA VAL A 139 3.80 3.73 1.07
C VAL A 139 3.49 3.63 2.56
N ASN A 140 4.51 3.55 3.42
CA ASN A 140 4.28 3.65 4.87
C ASN A 140 3.63 4.99 5.27
N LEU A 141 3.93 6.08 4.56
CA LEU A 141 3.32 7.38 4.78
C LEU A 141 1.96 7.53 4.12
N PHE A 142 1.65 6.77 3.05
CA PHE A 142 0.43 6.91 2.26
C PHE A 142 -0.78 6.12 2.82
N ASP A 143 -0.88 5.98 4.15
CA ASP A 143 -1.95 5.23 4.84
C ASP A 143 -1.96 3.70 4.59
N PHE A 144 -2.81 2.99 5.36
CA PHE A 144 -2.88 1.54 5.38
C PHE A 144 -3.42 0.95 4.07
N HIS A 145 -2.72 -0.06 3.54
CA HIS A 145 -3.16 -0.84 2.39
C HIS A 145 -2.88 -2.34 2.60
N PRO A 146 -3.85 -3.25 2.35
CA PRO A 146 -3.62 -4.70 2.44
C PRO A 146 -2.39 -5.21 1.67
N GLU A 147 -2.03 -4.55 0.57
CA GLU A 147 -0.87 -4.88 -0.27
C GLU A 147 0.46 -4.88 0.49
N VAL A 148 0.59 -4.12 1.59
CA VAL A 148 1.82 -4.09 2.40
C VAL A 148 2.12 -5.44 3.06
N ILE A 149 1.08 -6.24 3.34
CA ILE A 149 1.19 -7.61 3.88
C ILE A 149 1.64 -8.58 2.78
N ALA A 150 1.21 -8.35 1.54
CA ALA A 150 1.59 -9.19 0.40
C ALA A 150 3.07 -9.05 0.03
N LEU A 151 3.69 -7.88 0.27
CA LEU A 151 5.09 -7.61 -0.07
C LEU A 151 6.07 -8.63 0.53
N PRO A 152 6.18 -8.80 1.87
CA PRO A 152 7.06 -9.82 2.45
C PRO A 152 6.65 -11.24 2.04
N ALA A 153 5.36 -11.51 1.85
CA ALA A 153 4.85 -12.82 1.47
C ALA A 153 5.27 -13.21 0.05
N LEU A 154 5.29 -12.29 -0.92
CA LEU A 154 5.81 -12.52 -2.27
C LEU A 154 7.29 -12.93 -2.22
N ILE A 155 8.12 -12.19 -1.47
CA ILE A 155 9.55 -12.48 -1.33
C ILE A 155 9.75 -13.86 -0.66
N ALA A 156 8.98 -14.14 0.40
CA ALA A 156 9.00 -15.42 1.11
C ALA A 156 8.54 -16.58 0.23
N ALA A 157 7.56 -16.38 -0.67
CA ALA A 157 7.13 -17.39 -1.64
C ALA A 157 8.30 -17.75 -2.58
N ILE A 158 9.01 -16.76 -3.12
CA ILE A 158 10.17 -17.01 -3.99
C ILE A 158 11.23 -17.82 -3.24
N LEU A 159 11.53 -17.43 -2.00
CA LEU A 159 12.48 -18.16 -1.15
C LEU A 159 12.04 -19.61 -0.90
N ALA A 160 10.78 -19.82 -0.53
CA ALA A 160 10.22 -21.14 -0.29
C ALA A 160 10.24 -22.03 -1.54
N ALA A 161 9.93 -21.47 -2.71
CA ALA A 161 10.03 -22.17 -3.98
C ALA A 161 11.47 -22.59 -4.29
N ARG A 162 12.45 -21.68 -4.13
CA ARG A 162 13.86 -21.99 -4.35
C ARG A 162 14.38 -23.08 -3.40
N LEU A 163 13.95 -23.05 -2.14
CA LEU A 163 14.27 -24.06 -1.11
C LEU A 163 13.43 -25.36 -1.21
N ASN A 164 12.57 -25.51 -2.22
CA ASN A 164 11.65 -26.65 -2.39
C ASN A 164 10.73 -26.89 -1.17
N LYS A 165 10.34 -25.83 -0.47
CA LYS A 165 9.43 -25.86 0.69
C LYS A 165 8.00 -25.54 0.27
N THR A 166 7.36 -26.46 -0.45
CA THR A 166 6.04 -26.23 -1.08
C THR A 166 4.92 -25.84 -0.10
N ARG A 167 4.92 -26.36 1.14
CA ARG A 167 3.91 -25.96 2.15
C ARG A 167 4.02 -24.47 2.51
N TRP A 168 5.23 -23.99 2.77
CA TRP A 168 5.50 -22.58 3.05
C TRP A 168 5.23 -21.69 1.84
N PHE A 169 5.54 -22.19 0.64
CA PHE A 169 5.16 -21.53 -0.61
C PHE A 169 3.64 -21.34 -0.70
N CYS A 170 2.85 -22.40 -0.50
CA CYS A 170 1.39 -22.32 -0.57
C CYS A 170 0.82 -21.35 0.48
N ALA A 171 1.33 -21.39 1.71
CA ALA A 171 0.91 -20.45 2.77
C ALA A 171 1.18 -18.99 2.37
N ALA A 172 2.35 -18.70 1.80
CA ALA A 172 2.70 -17.37 1.32
C ALA A 172 1.81 -16.93 0.13
N ILE A 173 1.52 -17.82 -0.82
CA ILE A 173 0.63 -17.53 -1.96
C ILE A 173 -0.79 -17.23 -1.48
N VAL A 174 -1.34 -18.04 -0.58
CA VAL A 174 -2.68 -17.81 -0.02
C VAL A 174 -2.73 -16.45 0.69
N LEU A 175 -1.70 -16.10 1.45
CA LEU A 175 -1.62 -14.79 2.09
C LEU A 175 -1.61 -13.65 1.04
N VAL A 176 -0.81 -13.75 -0.02
CA VAL A 176 -0.79 -12.75 -1.11
C VAL A 176 -2.17 -12.61 -1.77
N LEU A 177 -2.80 -13.73 -2.14
CA LEU A 177 -4.11 -13.73 -2.81
C LEU A 177 -5.23 -13.18 -1.90
N SER A 178 -5.10 -13.33 -0.58
CA SER A 178 -6.04 -12.78 0.40
C SER A 178 -5.94 -11.25 0.54
N CYS A 179 -4.83 -10.63 0.13
CA CYS A 179 -4.63 -9.19 0.32
C CYS A 179 -5.42 -8.36 -0.69
N LYS A 180 -5.42 -8.72 -1.97
CA LYS A 180 -6.15 -8.00 -3.01
C LYS A 180 -6.28 -8.83 -4.29
N ALA A 181 -7.44 -8.79 -4.92
CA ALA A 181 -7.73 -9.56 -6.15
C ALA A 181 -6.70 -9.31 -7.26
N VAL A 182 -6.20 -8.08 -7.41
CA VAL A 182 -5.26 -7.70 -8.48
C VAL A 182 -3.90 -8.40 -8.39
N LEU A 183 -3.49 -8.83 -7.21
CA LEU A 183 -2.21 -9.53 -6.97
C LEU A 183 -2.18 -10.92 -7.60
N SER A 184 -3.36 -11.45 -7.95
CA SER A 184 -3.53 -12.77 -8.57
C SER A 184 -2.83 -12.86 -9.93
N LEU A 185 -2.81 -11.77 -10.70
CA LEU A 185 -2.09 -11.69 -11.98
C LEU A 185 -0.57 -11.77 -11.78
N THR A 186 -0.03 -11.05 -10.78
CA THR A 186 1.38 -11.13 -10.38
C THR A 186 1.75 -12.55 -9.95
N VAL A 187 0.89 -13.21 -9.17
CA VAL A 187 1.09 -14.60 -8.74
C VAL A 187 1.08 -15.56 -9.93
N ALA A 188 0.14 -15.41 -10.87
CA ALA A 188 0.08 -16.24 -12.06
C ALA A 188 1.34 -16.09 -12.93
N ALA A 189 1.79 -14.85 -13.14
CA ALA A 189 3.02 -14.56 -13.88
C ALA A 189 4.28 -15.08 -13.15
N MET A 190 4.30 -15.01 -11.81
CA MET A 190 5.34 -15.68 -11.01
C MET A 190 5.32 -17.19 -11.22
N GLY A 191 4.14 -17.81 -11.36
CA GLY A 191 4.00 -19.22 -11.71
C GLY A 191 4.68 -19.57 -13.05
N LEU A 192 4.48 -18.76 -14.08
CA LEU A 192 5.15 -18.91 -15.38
C LEU A 192 6.67 -18.77 -15.24
N TRP A 193 7.14 -17.74 -14.53
CA TRP A 193 8.56 -17.54 -14.29
C TRP A 193 9.20 -18.74 -13.55
N LEU A 194 8.56 -19.21 -12.47
CA LEU A 194 9.00 -20.36 -11.69
C LEU A 194 9.04 -21.64 -12.53
N LEU A 195 8.05 -21.85 -13.40
CA LEU A 195 7.95 -23.02 -14.26
C LEU A 195 9.02 -23.06 -15.34
N PHE A 196 9.18 -21.96 -16.08
CA PHE A 196 10.02 -21.93 -17.28
C PHE A 196 11.47 -21.53 -17.03
N PHE A 197 11.75 -20.69 -16.03
CA PHE A 197 13.09 -20.15 -15.80
C PHE A 197 13.76 -20.74 -14.55
N GLU A 198 13.04 -20.84 -13.43
CA GLU A 198 13.59 -21.46 -12.20
C GLU A 198 13.42 -22.99 -12.18
N LYS A 199 12.70 -23.55 -13.16
CA LYS A 199 12.40 -24.99 -13.31
C LYS A 199 11.73 -25.62 -12.07
N LYS A 200 11.03 -24.80 -11.25
CA LYS A 200 10.28 -25.22 -10.06
C LYS A 200 8.87 -25.64 -10.45
N ARG A 201 8.74 -26.78 -11.14
CA ARG A 201 7.46 -27.25 -11.73
C ARG A 201 6.27 -27.21 -10.76
N ASN A 202 6.40 -27.82 -9.58
CA ASN A 202 5.29 -27.89 -8.62
C ASN A 202 4.84 -26.51 -8.15
N CYS A 203 5.77 -25.67 -7.68
CA CYS A 203 5.45 -24.30 -7.24
C CYS A 203 4.95 -23.42 -8.40
N GLY A 204 5.52 -23.59 -9.59
CA GLY A 204 5.11 -22.87 -10.80
C GLY A 204 3.66 -23.17 -11.21
N LEU A 205 3.29 -24.45 -11.27
CA LEU A 205 1.91 -24.85 -11.57
C LEU A 205 0.93 -24.39 -10.47
N ILE A 206 1.29 -24.54 -9.20
CA ILE A 206 0.46 -24.08 -8.08
C ILE A 206 0.18 -22.58 -8.19
N ALA A 207 1.22 -21.74 -8.35
CA ALA A 207 1.02 -20.30 -8.46
C ALA A 207 0.27 -19.89 -9.73
N LEU A 208 0.53 -20.56 -10.87
CA LEU A 208 -0.19 -20.30 -12.11
C LEU A 208 -1.69 -20.54 -11.94
N PHE A 209 -2.08 -21.71 -11.46
CA PHE A 209 -3.50 -22.08 -11.34
C PHE A 209 -4.21 -21.36 -10.18
N LEU A 210 -3.56 -21.19 -9.03
CA LEU A 210 -4.16 -20.41 -7.94
C LEU A 210 -4.28 -18.93 -8.29
N GLY A 211 -3.28 -18.34 -8.95
CA GLY A 211 -3.34 -16.96 -9.42
C GLY A 211 -4.44 -16.77 -10.47
N ALA A 212 -4.43 -17.57 -11.54
CA ALA A 212 -5.45 -17.46 -12.58
C ALA A 212 -6.86 -17.78 -12.06
N GLY A 213 -7.00 -18.85 -11.25
CA GLY A 213 -8.27 -19.24 -10.65
C GLY A 213 -8.81 -18.16 -9.71
N TRP A 214 -7.97 -17.59 -8.84
CA TRP A 214 -8.40 -16.51 -7.95
C TRP A 214 -8.76 -15.24 -8.72
N PHE A 215 -8.02 -14.89 -9.77
CA PHE A 215 -8.37 -13.75 -10.63
C PHE A 215 -9.79 -13.89 -11.18
N LEU A 216 -10.12 -15.06 -11.74
CA LEU A 216 -11.44 -15.34 -12.31
C LEU A 216 -12.52 -15.33 -11.22
N ILE A 217 -12.32 -16.04 -10.11
CA ILE A 217 -13.29 -16.09 -9.01
C ILE A 217 -13.54 -14.69 -8.43
N ALA A 218 -12.47 -13.93 -8.18
CA ALA A 218 -12.59 -12.61 -7.58
C ALA A 218 -13.29 -11.62 -8.51
N THR A 219 -12.89 -11.57 -9.79
CA THR A 219 -13.41 -10.57 -10.75
C THR A 219 -14.76 -10.94 -11.35
N GLN A 220 -15.09 -12.23 -11.48
CA GLN A 220 -16.33 -12.68 -12.12
C GLN A 220 -17.41 -13.09 -11.12
N ALA A 221 -17.07 -13.42 -9.87
CA ALA A 221 -18.04 -13.84 -8.87
C ALA A 221 -18.05 -12.93 -7.64
N VAL A 222 -16.95 -12.87 -6.88
CA VAL A 222 -16.92 -12.20 -5.56
C VAL A 222 -17.20 -10.71 -5.67
N ILE A 223 -16.41 -9.99 -6.48
CA ILE A 223 -16.55 -8.54 -6.63
C ILE A 223 -17.93 -8.18 -7.19
N PRO A 224 -18.39 -8.75 -8.34
CA PRO A 224 -19.71 -8.43 -8.89
C PRO A 224 -20.86 -8.68 -7.92
N TYR A 225 -20.83 -9.78 -7.17
CA TYR A 225 -21.85 -10.12 -6.18
C TYR A 225 -21.95 -9.07 -5.07
N PHE A 226 -20.82 -8.57 -4.58
CA PHE A 226 -20.76 -7.62 -3.46
C PHE A 226 -20.76 -6.14 -3.86
N ASN A 227 -20.54 -5.82 -5.15
CA ASN A 227 -20.49 -4.45 -5.66
C ASN A 227 -21.88 -3.88 -6.05
N GLN A 228 -22.96 -4.65 -5.84
CA GLN A 228 -24.36 -4.22 -6.02
C GLN A 228 -24.67 -3.59 -7.40
N GLY A 229 -24.03 -4.09 -8.46
CA GLY A 229 -24.23 -3.59 -9.82
C GLY A 229 -23.56 -2.24 -10.11
N ARG A 230 -22.81 -1.64 -9.18
CA ARG A 230 -21.95 -0.48 -9.48
C ARG A 230 -20.84 -0.90 -10.46
N GLN A 231 -20.42 0.03 -11.32
CA GLN A 231 -19.28 -0.23 -12.22
C GLN A 231 -18.02 -0.50 -11.39
N HIS A 232 -17.24 -1.50 -11.79
CA HIS A 232 -16.01 -1.82 -11.09
C HIS A 232 -15.00 -0.68 -11.27
N ALA A 233 -14.55 -0.06 -10.16
CA ALA A 233 -13.61 1.06 -10.19
C ALA A 233 -12.31 0.75 -10.96
N GLY A 234 -11.90 -0.52 -11.02
CA GLY A 234 -10.77 -0.97 -11.83
C GLY A 234 -10.97 -0.82 -13.33
N VAL A 235 -12.20 -0.98 -13.85
CA VAL A 235 -12.52 -0.83 -15.28
C VAL A 235 -12.49 0.64 -15.71
N ALA A 236 -12.98 1.54 -14.85
CA ALA A 236 -13.03 2.97 -15.16
C ALA A 236 -11.66 3.58 -15.48
N ARG A 237 -10.58 3.04 -14.91
CA ARG A 237 -9.19 3.47 -15.13
C ARG A 237 -8.64 3.16 -16.52
N TYR A 238 -9.34 2.30 -17.27
CA TYR A 238 -8.96 1.85 -18.60
C TYR A 238 -10.11 2.04 -19.59
N GLY A 239 -11.01 3.01 -19.34
CA GLY A 239 -12.21 3.22 -20.14
C GLY A 239 -11.93 3.42 -21.64
N TYR A 240 -10.76 3.98 -21.98
CA TYR A 240 -10.30 4.11 -23.37
C TYR A 240 -9.99 2.78 -24.07
N LEU A 241 -9.77 1.71 -23.30
CA LEU A 241 -9.56 0.34 -23.80
C LEU A 241 -10.85 -0.49 -23.78
N GLY A 242 -11.91 -0.06 -23.11
CA GLY A 242 -13.18 -0.78 -23.12
C GLY A 242 -13.98 -0.63 -21.83
N SER A 243 -15.16 -1.23 -21.86
CA SER A 243 -16.18 -1.17 -20.80
C SER A 243 -16.20 -2.39 -19.88
N SER A 244 -15.39 -3.42 -20.17
CA SER A 244 -15.29 -4.65 -19.37
C SER A 244 -13.85 -5.18 -19.31
N VAL A 245 -13.56 -6.05 -18.34
CA VAL A 245 -12.23 -6.67 -18.17
C VAL A 245 -11.79 -7.41 -19.44
N LEU A 246 -12.70 -8.16 -20.06
CA LEU A 246 -12.41 -8.90 -21.29
C LEU A 246 -12.15 -7.97 -22.47
N GLU A 247 -12.97 -6.93 -22.62
CA GLU A 247 -12.79 -5.95 -23.70
C GLU A 247 -11.46 -5.19 -23.56
N ILE A 248 -11.10 -4.78 -22.33
CA ILE A 248 -9.81 -4.13 -22.04
C ILE A 248 -8.64 -5.06 -22.41
N ALA A 249 -8.72 -6.34 -22.03
CA ALA A 249 -7.68 -7.32 -22.35
C ALA A 249 -7.53 -7.54 -23.87
N LEU A 250 -8.64 -7.68 -24.59
CA LEU A 250 -8.66 -7.84 -26.04
C LEU A 250 -8.12 -6.58 -26.75
N ASN A 251 -8.62 -5.40 -26.39
CA ASN A 251 -8.21 -4.14 -27.01
C ASN A 251 -6.75 -3.78 -26.69
N SER A 252 -6.19 -4.24 -25.57
CA SER A 252 -4.75 -4.11 -25.29
C SER A 252 -3.88 -4.83 -26.33
N ILE A 253 -4.42 -5.86 -26.99
CA ILE A 253 -3.73 -6.60 -28.06
C ILE A 253 -4.14 -6.06 -29.43
N LEU A 254 -5.44 -5.84 -29.64
CA LEU A 254 -6.01 -5.46 -30.94
C LEU A 254 -5.77 -3.98 -31.30
N LYS A 255 -5.48 -3.11 -30.33
CA LYS A 255 -5.27 -1.67 -30.53
C LYS A 255 -3.88 -1.22 -30.03
N PRO A 256 -2.77 -1.72 -30.64
CA PRO A 256 -1.41 -1.48 -30.14
C PRO A 256 -1.04 0.01 -30.14
N ASN A 257 -1.60 0.83 -31.03
CA ASN A 257 -1.33 2.27 -31.06
C ASN A 257 -1.72 2.98 -29.75
N LEU A 258 -2.81 2.54 -29.11
CA LEU A 258 -3.25 3.09 -27.82
C LEU A 258 -2.28 2.73 -26.67
N ILE A 259 -1.62 1.58 -26.79
CA ILE A 259 -0.66 1.06 -25.82
C ILE A 259 0.71 1.73 -26.00
N LEU A 260 1.19 1.84 -27.24
CA LEU A 260 2.51 2.40 -27.54
C LEU A 260 2.62 3.87 -27.08
N GLY A 261 1.57 4.67 -27.26
CA GLY A 261 1.55 6.06 -26.80
C GLY A 261 1.70 6.20 -25.28
N ARG A 262 1.07 5.31 -24.50
CA ARG A 262 1.21 5.27 -23.03
C ARG A 262 2.57 4.71 -22.61
N LEU A 263 3.09 3.71 -23.32
CA LEU A 263 4.35 3.04 -22.99
C LEU A 263 5.56 3.98 -23.16
N PHE A 264 5.55 4.83 -24.19
CA PHE A 264 6.65 5.75 -24.48
C PHE A 264 6.38 7.19 -24.04
N SER A 265 5.39 7.42 -23.17
CA SER A 265 5.16 8.74 -22.59
C SER A 265 6.27 9.15 -21.61
N LEU A 266 6.49 10.46 -21.45
CA LEU A 266 7.45 10.97 -20.48
C LEU A 266 7.14 10.51 -19.05
N ASP A 267 5.86 10.54 -18.66
CA ASP A 267 5.42 10.06 -17.34
C ASP A 267 5.80 8.59 -17.10
N THR A 268 5.67 7.74 -18.12
CA THR A 268 6.03 6.32 -18.01
C THR A 268 7.55 6.15 -17.93
N LEU A 269 8.31 6.89 -18.72
CA LEU A 269 9.78 6.84 -18.67
C LEU A 269 10.32 7.36 -17.33
N GLU A 270 9.74 8.43 -16.80
CA GLU A 270 10.04 8.96 -15.47
C GLU A 270 9.72 7.91 -14.39
N TYR A 271 8.53 7.34 -14.42
CA TYR A 271 8.11 6.28 -13.49
C TYR A 271 9.08 5.08 -13.49
N LEU A 272 9.43 4.58 -14.68
CA LEU A 272 10.37 3.48 -14.83
C LEU A 272 11.78 3.85 -14.34
N ALA A 273 12.22 5.08 -14.61
CA ALA A 273 13.48 5.59 -14.10
C ALA A 273 13.48 5.65 -12.57
N LEU A 274 12.41 6.17 -11.95
CA LEU A 274 12.24 6.22 -10.50
C LEU A 274 12.27 4.82 -9.86
N LEU A 275 11.62 3.82 -10.48
CA LEU A 275 11.66 2.43 -10.00
C LEU A 275 13.06 1.81 -10.08
N VAL A 276 13.83 2.11 -11.14
CA VAL A 276 15.10 1.43 -11.40
C VAL A 276 16.28 2.15 -10.74
N LEU A 277 16.25 3.48 -10.64
CA LEU A 277 17.35 4.32 -10.14
C LEU A 277 17.93 3.84 -8.78
N PRO A 278 17.11 3.45 -7.77
CA PRO A 278 17.64 2.98 -6.49
C PRO A 278 18.52 1.73 -6.57
N ILE A 279 18.44 0.96 -7.66
CA ILE A 279 19.12 -0.33 -7.83
C ILE A 279 19.88 -0.49 -9.15
N ILE A 280 19.93 0.57 -9.97
CA ILE A 280 20.38 0.52 -11.37
C ILE A 280 21.77 -0.09 -11.55
N TRP A 281 22.72 0.23 -10.65
CA TRP A 281 24.11 -0.24 -10.71
C TRP A 281 24.27 -1.75 -10.54
N TRP A 282 23.27 -2.39 -9.94
CA TRP A 282 23.31 -3.79 -9.54
C TRP A 282 22.45 -4.69 -10.43
N LEU A 283 21.76 -4.12 -11.42
CA LEU A 283 21.03 -4.87 -12.43
C LEU A 283 21.95 -5.36 -13.55
N SER A 284 21.52 -6.43 -14.23
CA SER A 284 22.15 -6.94 -15.43
C SER A 284 21.09 -7.46 -16.38
N PRO A 285 21.13 -7.12 -17.69
CA PRO A 285 20.19 -7.64 -18.68
C PRO A 285 20.09 -9.17 -18.70
N LYS A 286 21.17 -9.88 -18.34
CA LYS A 286 21.21 -11.36 -18.29
C LYS A 286 20.35 -11.97 -17.18
N HIS A 287 19.98 -11.20 -16.16
CA HIS A 287 19.31 -11.68 -14.96
C HIS A 287 17.94 -11.02 -14.72
N LEU A 288 17.31 -10.52 -15.77
CA LEU A 288 15.99 -9.84 -15.70
C LEU A 288 14.79 -10.80 -15.79
N THR A 289 15.00 -12.11 -15.92
CA THR A 289 13.89 -13.08 -16.02
C THR A 289 12.88 -13.03 -14.86
N PRO A 290 13.24 -12.68 -13.59
CA PRO A 290 12.24 -12.52 -12.53
C PRO A 290 11.18 -11.46 -12.84
N LEU A 291 11.51 -10.45 -13.67
CA LEU A 291 10.61 -9.36 -14.02
C LEU A 291 9.38 -9.81 -14.82
N ILE A 292 9.37 -11.02 -15.38
CA ILE A 292 8.16 -11.64 -15.97
C ILE A 292 7.00 -11.58 -14.97
N SER A 293 7.29 -11.81 -13.69
CA SER A 293 6.29 -11.77 -12.62
C SER A 293 5.76 -10.36 -12.34
N ALA A 294 6.56 -9.32 -12.62
CA ALA A 294 6.20 -7.92 -12.44
C ALA A 294 5.43 -7.34 -13.62
N VAL A 295 5.52 -7.97 -14.81
CA VAL A 295 4.89 -7.46 -16.06
C VAL A 295 3.41 -7.12 -15.89
N PRO A 296 2.55 -7.96 -15.28
CA PRO A 296 1.13 -7.61 -15.17
C PRO A 296 0.89 -6.32 -14.38
N MET A 297 1.57 -6.16 -13.23
CA MET A 297 1.43 -4.97 -12.41
C MET A 297 1.99 -3.73 -13.12
N LEU A 298 3.14 -3.89 -13.77
CA LEU A 298 3.75 -2.80 -14.54
C LEU A 298 2.83 -2.36 -15.70
N ALA A 299 2.24 -3.30 -16.42
CA ALA A 299 1.28 -3.01 -17.49
C ALA A 299 0.04 -2.28 -16.94
N MET A 300 -0.54 -2.77 -15.83
CA MET A 300 -1.68 -2.11 -15.19
C MET A 300 -1.36 -0.67 -14.78
N ASN A 301 -0.15 -0.42 -14.26
CA ASN A 301 0.28 0.91 -13.84
C ASN A 301 0.51 1.86 -15.03
N ILE A 302 1.24 1.40 -16.05
CA ILE A 302 1.55 2.17 -17.25
C ILE A 302 0.26 2.54 -18.01
N LEU A 303 -0.67 1.58 -18.15
CA LEU A 303 -1.87 1.74 -18.96
C LEU A 303 -3.00 2.49 -18.25
N SER A 304 -2.88 2.78 -16.95
CA SER A 304 -3.94 3.44 -16.19
C SER A 304 -4.12 4.91 -16.59
N ASP A 305 -5.34 5.42 -16.56
CA ASP A 305 -5.59 6.86 -16.67
C ASP A 305 -5.28 7.62 -15.37
N ILE A 306 -5.00 6.91 -14.27
CA ILE A 306 -4.71 7.50 -12.95
C ILE A 306 -3.20 7.70 -12.76
N PRO A 307 -2.70 8.96 -12.67
CA PRO A 307 -1.27 9.23 -12.50
C PRO A 307 -0.65 8.61 -11.25
N ALA A 308 -1.41 8.50 -10.16
CA ALA A 308 -0.98 7.86 -8.91
C ALA A 308 -0.50 6.40 -9.08
N GLN A 309 -0.86 5.72 -10.17
CA GLN A 309 -0.34 4.38 -10.45
C GLN A 309 1.09 4.39 -11.03
N ARG A 310 1.59 5.54 -11.48
CA ARG A 310 2.91 5.75 -12.07
C ARG A 310 3.83 6.59 -11.18
N ASP A 311 3.76 6.39 -9.86
CA ASP A 311 4.69 7.01 -8.93
C ASP A 311 5.24 6.01 -7.88
N LEU A 312 6.08 6.53 -6.99
CA LEU A 312 6.62 5.79 -5.84
C LEU A 312 5.98 6.21 -4.51
N ILE A 313 4.91 7.00 -4.55
CA ILE A 313 4.19 7.46 -3.36
C ILE A 313 3.13 6.43 -2.98
N HIS A 314 2.41 5.95 -3.98
CA HIS A 314 1.28 5.06 -3.82
C HIS A 314 1.69 3.57 -3.90
N GLN A 315 0.84 2.72 -3.33
CA GLN A 315 1.04 1.28 -3.14
C GLN A 315 1.14 0.45 -4.43
N TYR A 316 0.78 1.01 -5.59
CA TYR A 316 0.63 0.27 -6.85
C TYR A 316 1.91 -0.40 -7.34
N SER A 317 3.08 0.10 -6.94
CA SER A 317 4.37 -0.46 -7.35
C SER A 317 4.88 -1.56 -6.40
N LEU A 318 4.26 -1.78 -5.23
CA LEU A 318 4.75 -2.76 -4.25
C LEU A 318 4.94 -4.17 -4.83
N PRO A 319 4.03 -4.70 -5.68
CA PRO A 319 4.17 -6.06 -6.21
C PRO A 319 5.32 -6.21 -7.22
N ILE A 320 5.92 -5.12 -7.69
CA ILE A 320 7.04 -5.12 -8.62
C ILE A 320 8.37 -5.31 -7.87
N LEU A 321 8.50 -4.72 -6.68
CA LEU A 321 9.73 -4.64 -5.91
C LEU A 321 10.38 -6.01 -5.59
N PRO A 322 9.65 -7.07 -5.19
CA PRO A 322 10.23 -8.40 -4.95
C PRO A 322 11.08 -8.92 -6.11
N PHE A 323 10.59 -8.72 -7.34
CA PHE A 323 11.21 -9.27 -8.54
C PHE A 323 12.39 -8.44 -9.01
N LEU A 324 12.35 -7.12 -8.80
CA LEU A 324 13.50 -6.24 -8.99
C LEU A 324 14.64 -6.64 -8.04
N LEU A 325 14.35 -6.91 -6.77
CA LEU A 325 15.34 -7.36 -5.79
C LEU A 325 15.92 -8.73 -6.16
N VAL A 326 15.11 -9.67 -6.65
CA VAL A 326 15.60 -10.98 -7.10
C VAL A 326 16.52 -10.83 -8.33
N ALA A 327 16.23 -9.90 -9.24
CA ALA A 327 17.10 -9.61 -10.38
C ALA A 327 18.46 -9.03 -9.95
N VAL A 328 18.45 -8.12 -8.96
CA VAL A 328 19.67 -7.58 -8.32
C VAL A 328 20.47 -8.68 -7.63
N ILE A 329 19.83 -9.49 -6.79
CA ILE A 329 20.47 -10.60 -6.07
C ILE A 329 21.12 -11.57 -7.07
N SER A 330 20.39 -11.95 -8.13
CA SER A 330 20.89 -12.88 -9.14
C SER A 330 22.09 -12.30 -9.91
N SER A 331 22.04 -11.00 -10.23
CA SER A 331 23.15 -10.28 -10.88
C SER A 331 24.40 -10.23 -9.99
N LEU A 332 24.25 -9.92 -8.70
CA LEU A 332 25.36 -9.88 -7.74
C LEU A 332 25.94 -11.28 -7.48
N ALA A 333 25.09 -12.30 -7.38
CA ALA A 333 25.53 -13.69 -7.17
C ALA A 333 26.36 -14.21 -8.34
N ALA A 334 25.92 -13.96 -9.58
CA ALA A 334 26.67 -14.34 -10.77
C ALA A 334 28.05 -13.68 -10.84
N ARG A 335 28.14 -12.37 -10.50
CA ARG A 335 29.42 -11.64 -10.44
C ARG A 335 30.37 -12.22 -9.39
N ASN A 336 29.85 -12.61 -8.23
CA ASN A 336 30.63 -13.21 -7.15
C ASN A 336 31.21 -14.59 -7.53
N GLN A 337 30.48 -15.38 -8.32
CA GLN A 337 30.93 -16.71 -8.75
C GLN A 337 31.98 -16.66 -9.87
N GLN A 338 31.92 -15.67 -10.75
CA GLN A 338 32.76 -15.63 -11.94
C GLN A 338 34.15 -14.99 -11.70
N ASN A 339 34.47 -14.50 -10.48
CA ASN A 339 35.70 -13.74 -10.17
C ASN A 339 35.99 -12.61 -11.18
N VAL A 340 34.95 -12.11 -11.86
CA VAL A 340 35.12 -11.10 -12.92
C VAL A 340 35.48 -9.79 -12.24
N LYS A 341 36.71 -9.34 -12.46
CA LYS A 341 37.15 -7.95 -12.25
C LYS A 341 36.46 -7.07 -13.28
N ALA A 342 35.14 -6.92 -13.18
CA ALA A 342 34.45 -5.89 -13.95
C ALA A 342 34.95 -4.57 -13.40
N GLU A 343 35.69 -3.79 -14.21
CA GLU A 343 36.18 -2.46 -13.87
C GLU A 343 35.03 -1.67 -13.23
N ARG A 344 35.10 -1.47 -11.90
CA ARG A 344 33.97 -0.84 -11.21
C ARG A 344 34.02 0.66 -11.51
N ILE A 345 32.88 1.25 -11.88
CA ILE A 345 32.68 2.71 -11.78
C ILE A 345 33.01 3.18 -10.34
N PHE A 346 32.70 2.34 -9.34
CA PHE A 346 33.03 2.57 -7.93
C PHE A 346 34.47 2.17 -7.51
N GLU A 347 35.25 1.46 -8.35
CA GLU A 347 36.71 1.28 -8.17
C GLU A 347 37.48 2.47 -8.76
N LYS A 348 36.89 3.16 -9.74
CA LYS A 348 37.40 4.42 -10.29
C LYS A 348 37.14 5.62 -9.36
N LEU A 349 36.26 5.48 -8.36
CA LEU A 349 36.10 6.48 -7.30
C LEU A 349 37.37 6.50 -6.43
N PRO A 350 37.94 7.68 -6.13
CA PRO A 350 39.21 7.83 -5.41
C PRO A 350 39.05 7.60 -3.89
N ILE A 351 38.23 6.63 -3.48
CA ILE A 351 38.00 6.27 -2.07
C ILE A 351 38.69 4.92 -1.81
N PRO A 352 39.92 4.91 -1.28
CA PRO A 352 40.60 3.66 -0.95
C PRO A 352 39.76 2.84 0.04
N ASN A 353 39.67 1.52 -0.20
CA ASN A 353 38.98 0.53 0.66
C ASN A 353 37.43 0.61 0.75
N PHE A 354 36.74 1.13 -0.27
CA PHE A 354 35.28 1.10 -0.30
C PHE A 354 34.72 -0.27 -0.75
N SER A 355 34.35 -1.13 0.21
CA SER A 355 33.77 -2.45 -0.06
C SER A 355 32.44 -2.38 -0.82
N LEU A 356 32.11 -3.39 -1.64
CA LEU A 356 30.86 -3.45 -2.41
C LEU A 356 29.59 -3.26 -1.56
N SER A 357 29.52 -3.86 -0.36
CA SER A 357 28.37 -3.69 0.54
C SER A 357 28.19 -2.25 1.00
N ARG A 358 29.28 -1.53 1.28
CA ARG A 358 29.23 -0.08 1.59
C ARG A 358 28.74 0.73 0.38
N ALA A 359 29.15 0.38 -0.84
CA ALA A 359 28.65 1.04 -2.05
C ALA A 359 27.15 0.82 -2.28
N ILE A 360 26.68 -0.41 -2.07
CA ILE A 360 25.25 -0.74 -2.14
C ILE A 360 24.46 0.10 -1.13
N VAL A 361 24.90 0.14 0.13
CA VAL A 361 24.22 0.92 1.19
C VAL A 361 24.28 2.42 0.90
N PHE A 362 25.44 2.94 0.50
CA PHE A 362 25.61 4.36 0.21
C PHE A 362 24.71 4.84 -0.93
N TRP A 363 24.65 4.08 -2.04
CA TRP A 363 23.73 4.40 -3.13
C TRP A 363 22.26 4.33 -2.71
N SER A 364 21.92 3.33 -1.88
CA SER A 364 20.57 3.21 -1.31
C SER A 364 20.21 4.41 -0.47
N LEU A 365 21.13 4.92 0.35
CA LEU A 365 20.92 6.11 1.18
C LEU A 365 20.78 7.38 0.33
N ILE A 366 21.60 7.55 -0.72
CA ILE A 366 21.44 8.67 -1.67
C ILE A 366 20.04 8.62 -2.30
N SER A 367 19.64 7.45 -2.79
CA SER A 367 18.33 7.27 -3.43
C SER A 367 17.18 7.51 -2.46
N PHE A 368 17.31 7.06 -1.21
CA PHE A 368 16.36 7.34 -0.14
C PHE A 368 16.25 8.85 0.14
N VAL A 369 17.38 9.53 0.36
CA VAL A 369 17.41 10.98 0.60
C VAL A 369 16.79 11.76 -0.56
N ALA A 370 17.04 11.34 -1.80
CA ALA A 370 16.52 12.03 -2.98
C ALA A 370 15.03 11.80 -3.22
N LEU A 371 14.51 10.60 -2.95
CA LEU A 371 13.18 10.17 -3.44
C LEU A 371 12.16 9.86 -2.34
N ALA A 372 12.60 9.60 -1.11
CA ALA A 372 11.69 9.35 0.00
C ALA A 372 11.02 10.67 0.44
N LYS A 373 9.71 10.62 0.69
CA LYS A 373 8.87 11.79 0.99
C LYS A 373 8.83 12.14 2.47
N TYR A 374 9.93 11.90 3.19
CA TYR A 374 10.03 12.32 4.59
C TYR A 374 9.90 13.84 4.75
N GLY A 375 10.22 14.60 3.70
CA GLY A 375 10.11 16.07 3.71
C GLY A 375 8.69 16.59 3.79
N TYR A 376 7.68 15.76 3.51
CA TYR A 376 6.28 16.15 3.65
C TYR A 376 5.93 16.61 5.08
N PHE A 377 6.65 16.14 6.10
CA PHE A 377 6.48 16.57 7.49
C PHE A 377 6.74 18.05 7.75
N TRP A 378 7.50 18.74 6.91
CA TRP A 378 7.77 20.17 7.08
C TRP A 378 7.35 21.01 5.88
N THR A 379 6.73 20.38 4.87
CA THR A 379 6.25 21.09 3.68
C THR A 379 4.75 21.06 3.49
N ILE A 380 4.07 19.96 3.82
CA ILE A 380 2.61 19.82 3.57
C ILE A 380 1.84 19.35 4.80
N TYR A 381 2.42 18.48 5.64
CA TYR A 381 1.71 17.90 6.79
C TYR A 381 1.54 18.86 7.97
N LEU A 382 2.12 20.05 7.89
CA LEU A 382 1.92 21.12 8.88
C LEU A 382 1.00 22.21 8.36
N ASP A 383 0.47 22.10 7.14
CA ASP A 383 -0.37 23.15 6.54
C ASP A 383 -1.63 23.36 7.37
N SER A 384 -2.19 22.30 7.96
CA SER A 384 -3.43 22.32 8.75
C SER A 384 -3.23 22.54 10.27
N ILE A 385 -1.99 22.83 10.72
CA ILE A 385 -1.62 22.89 12.15
C ILE A 385 -2.37 23.98 12.93
N ASP A 386 -2.76 25.05 12.24
CA ASP A 386 -3.51 26.18 12.75
C ASP A 386 -4.94 25.80 13.20
N THR A 387 -5.51 24.73 12.64
CA THR A 387 -6.83 24.20 13.03
C THR A 387 -6.75 22.93 13.88
N TRP A 388 -5.54 22.45 14.19
CA TRP A 388 -5.29 21.16 14.84
C TRP A 388 -5.95 21.03 16.22
N GLN A 389 -5.75 22.02 17.10
CA GLN A 389 -6.33 22.00 18.46
C GLN A 389 -7.87 22.04 18.41
N ALA A 390 -8.42 22.91 17.55
CA ALA A 390 -9.86 23.06 17.43
C ALA A 390 -10.52 21.80 16.85
N THR A 391 -9.89 21.16 15.87
CA THR A 391 -10.35 19.89 15.29
C THR A 391 -10.38 18.79 16.34
N LYS A 392 -9.30 18.63 17.11
CA LYS A 392 -9.21 17.63 18.19
C LYS A 392 -10.27 17.85 19.27
N ALA A 393 -10.50 19.11 19.67
CA ALA A 393 -11.53 19.46 20.65
C ALA A 393 -12.94 19.19 20.11
N ALA A 394 -13.21 19.46 18.83
CA ALA A 394 -14.51 19.18 18.24
C ALA A 394 -14.80 17.67 18.13
N ILE A 395 -13.79 16.86 17.77
CA ILE A 395 -13.90 15.39 17.73
C ILE A 395 -14.24 14.82 19.11
N SER A 396 -13.64 15.32 20.19
CA SER A 396 -13.92 14.80 21.54
C SER A 396 -15.35 15.09 22.02
N LEU A 397 -16.06 16.03 21.39
CA LEU A 397 -17.46 16.35 21.67
C LEU A 397 -18.45 15.43 20.92
N VAL A 398 -17.97 14.59 20.00
CA VAL A 398 -18.74 13.53 19.33
C VAL A 398 -18.79 12.30 20.26
N SER A 399 -19.68 12.36 21.25
CA SER A 399 -19.71 11.42 22.37
C SER A 399 -20.40 10.09 22.10
N THR A 400 -21.10 9.94 20.97
CA THR A 400 -21.83 8.71 20.61
C THR A 400 -21.37 8.16 19.26
N LYS A 401 -21.75 6.91 18.98
CA LYS A 401 -21.52 6.23 17.69
C LYS A 401 -22.55 6.61 16.62
N GLY A 402 -23.27 7.73 16.81
CA GLY A 402 -24.23 8.25 15.85
C GLY A 402 -23.60 8.62 14.50
N ASN A 403 -24.42 8.82 13.48
CA ASN A 403 -23.99 9.05 12.12
C ASN A 403 -23.26 10.40 11.99
N VAL A 404 -22.15 10.44 11.24
CA VAL A 404 -21.31 11.64 11.07
C VAL A 404 -21.22 12.04 9.60
N LEU A 405 -21.35 13.34 9.34
CA LEU A 405 -20.89 13.98 8.10
C LEU A 405 -19.66 14.84 8.41
N THR A 406 -18.54 14.64 7.70
CA THR A 406 -17.31 15.40 7.94
C THR A 406 -16.38 15.49 6.72
N THR A 407 -15.20 16.08 6.87
CA THR A 407 -14.21 16.21 5.78
C THR A 407 -13.33 14.98 5.65
N SER A 408 -12.68 14.80 4.50
CA SER A 408 -11.85 13.60 4.20
C SER A 408 -10.70 13.36 5.17
N HIS A 409 -10.13 14.43 5.74
CA HIS A 409 -9.00 14.39 6.67
C HIS A 409 -9.40 14.08 8.11
N VAL A 410 -10.64 14.47 8.49
CA VAL A 410 -11.14 14.24 9.83
C VAL A 410 -11.84 12.87 9.95
N ALA A 411 -12.41 12.38 8.85
CA ALA A 411 -13.16 11.12 8.85
C ALA A 411 -12.43 9.91 9.47
N PRO A 412 -11.12 9.66 9.23
CA PRO A 412 -10.40 8.53 9.84
C PRO A 412 -10.33 8.56 11.39
N HIS A 413 -10.65 9.69 12.02
CA HIS A 413 -10.72 9.82 13.48
C HIS A 413 -12.13 9.53 14.02
N LEU A 414 -13.09 9.31 13.13
CA LEU A 414 -14.51 9.11 13.42
C LEU A 414 -15.03 7.82 12.77
N THR A 415 -14.19 6.94 12.26
CA THR A 415 -14.57 5.74 11.49
C THR A 415 -15.06 4.56 12.30
N HIS A 416 -14.96 4.58 13.63
CA HIS A 416 -15.48 3.52 14.52
C HIS A 416 -17.01 3.61 14.71
N ARG A 417 -17.72 3.66 13.57
CA ARG A 417 -19.18 3.71 13.48
C ARG A 417 -19.68 3.15 12.13
N PRO A 418 -20.95 2.71 12.05
CA PRO A 418 -21.51 2.19 10.80
C PRO A 418 -21.63 3.23 9.68
N VAL A 419 -21.90 4.50 10.03
CA VAL A 419 -22.09 5.57 9.04
C VAL A 419 -21.21 6.77 9.36
N VAL A 420 -20.23 6.98 8.51
CA VAL A 420 -19.47 8.23 8.37
C VAL A 420 -19.41 8.58 6.89
N LYS A 421 -19.82 9.79 6.53
CA LYS A 421 -19.84 10.27 5.15
C LYS A 421 -19.03 11.56 5.01
N LEU A 422 -18.70 11.88 3.77
CA LEU A 422 -17.86 13.01 3.43
C LEU A 422 -18.69 14.18 2.90
N THR A 423 -18.25 15.38 3.23
CA THR A 423 -18.66 16.58 2.49
C THR A 423 -18.05 16.53 1.09
N GLN A 424 -18.91 16.58 0.07
CA GLN A 424 -18.50 16.61 -1.34
C GLN A 424 -19.36 17.65 -2.07
N ALA A 425 -18.72 18.62 -2.72
CA ALA A 425 -19.40 19.75 -3.35
C ALA A 425 -20.31 19.33 -4.52
N HIS A 426 -19.87 18.34 -5.31
CA HIS A 426 -20.60 17.87 -6.49
C HIS A 426 -21.59 16.74 -6.20
N THR A 427 -21.56 16.16 -5.01
CA THR A 427 -22.45 15.06 -4.62
C THR A 427 -22.81 15.19 -3.14
N PRO A 428 -23.49 16.30 -2.77
CA PRO A 428 -23.85 16.54 -1.39
C PRO A 428 -24.85 15.47 -0.89
N PRO A 429 -24.83 15.15 0.41
CA PRO A 429 -25.79 14.21 0.97
C PRO A 429 -27.21 14.75 0.80
N ALA A 430 -28.10 13.90 0.28
CA ALA A 430 -29.48 14.27 -0.05
C ALA A 430 -30.31 14.67 1.18
N ASN A 431 -30.00 14.11 2.36
CA ASN A 431 -30.75 14.35 3.58
C ASN A 431 -29.82 14.53 4.78
N LEU A 432 -29.62 15.78 5.22
CA LEU A 432 -28.78 16.08 6.37
C LEU A 432 -29.31 15.47 7.68
N THR A 433 -30.61 15.19 7.79
CA THR A 433 -31.21 14.61 9.01
C THR A 433 -30.78 13.18 9.28
N GLU A 434 -30.10 12.51 8.35
CA GLU A 434 -29.50 11.20 8.60
C GLU A 434 -28.31 11.26 9.56
N PHE A 435 -27.72 12.45 9.78
CA PHE A 435 -26.55 12.65 10.61
C PHE A 435 -26.90 13.18 12.00
N ASP A 436 -26.32 12.57 13.02
CA ASP A 436 -26.39 13.05 14.40
C ASP A 436 -25.37 14.17 14.65
N PHE A 437 -24.27 14.14 13.89
CA PHE A 437 -23.19 15.12 13.97
C PHE A 437 -22.75 15.57 12.58
N VAL A 438 -22.55 16.88 12.41
CA VAL A 438 -21.92 17.45 11.22
C VAL A 438 -20.70 18.24 11.66
N LEU A 439 -19.51 17.75 11.33
CA LEU A 439 -18.23 18.33 11.74
C LEU A 439 -17.49 18.85 10.51
N LEU A 440 -17.32 20.16 10.43
CA LEU A 440 -16.82 20.86 9.26
C LEU A 440 -15.54 21.61 9.58
N ASN A 441 -14.60 21.60 8.63
CA ASN A 441 -13.43 22.47 8.63
C ASN A 441 -13.58 23.43 7.43
N LEU A 442 -13.94 24.69 7.70
CA LEU A 442 -14.16 25.68 6.65
C LEU A 442 -12.86 26.13 5.98
N ARG A 443 -11.74 26.12 6.73
CA ARG A 443 -10.42 26.52 6.22
C ARG A 443 -9.81 25.46 5.33
N TYR A 444 -9.95 24.19 5.72
CA TYR A 444 -9.51 23.01 4.96
C TYR A 444 -10.71 22.09 4.68
N PRO A 445 -11.49 22.37 3.62
CA PRO A 445 -12.74 21.65 3.32
C PRO A 445 -12.53 20.17 2.95
N GLY A 446 -11.31 19.78 2.62
CA GLY A 446 -10.94 18.40 2.28
C GLY A 446 -11.22 18.03 0.82
N TRP A 447 -10.94 16.78 0.49
CA TRP A 447 -11.02 16.25 -0.87
C TRP A 447 -12.44 16.29 -1.46
N MET A 448 -12.57 16.70 -2.73
CA MET A 448 -13.84 16.88 -3.46
C MET A 448 -14.83 17.86 -2.80
N SER A 449 -14.36 18.71 -1.89
CA SER A 449 -15.15 19.78 -1.26
C SER A 449 -14.43 21.10 -1.45
N ASP A 450 -15.16 22.19 -1.27
CA ASP A 450 -14.61 23.54 -1.36
C ASP A 450 -15.20 24.45 -0.27
N ARG A 451 -14.59 25.63 -0.12
CA ARG A 451 -14.94 26.58 0.93
C ARG A 451 -16.34 27.16 0.73
N GLU A 452 -16.78 27.35 -0.51
CA GLU A 452 -18.10 27.90 -0.83
C GLU A 452 -19.19 26.91 -0.41
N PHE A 453 -19.05 25.64 -0.79
CA PHE A 453 -19.92 24.55 -0.40
C PHE A 453 -20.02 24.44 1.13
N VAL A 454 -18.88 24.39 1.83
CA VAL A 454 -18.87 24.26 3.30
C VAL A 454 -19.51 25.48 3.97
N ASN A 455 -19.26 26.69 3.46
CA ASN A 455 -19.88 27.91 3.99
C ASN A 455 -21.42 27.92 3.80
N ASN A 456 -21.89 27.46 2.64
CA ASN A 456 -23.31 27.32 2.35
C ASN A 456 -23.95 26.26 3.26
N LEU A 457 -23.26 25.14 3.48
CA LEU A 457 -23.72 24.08 4.39
C LEU A 457 -23.80 24.58 5.85
N ILE A 458 -22.80 25.34 6.32
CA ILE A 458 -22.83 25.99 7.65
C ILE A 458 -24.05 26.89 7.77
N THR A 459 -24.30 27.74 6.77
CA THR A 459 -25.46 28.65 6.74
C THR A 459 -26.77 27.87 6.77
N GLN A 460 -26.87 26.78 6.01
CA GLN A 460 -28.04 25.89 6.00
C GLN A 460 -28.28 25.25 7.37
N LEU A 461 -27.22 24.76 8.04
CA LEU A 461 -27.32 24.12 9.35
C LEU A 461 -27.70 25.11 10.45
N GLN A 462 -27.18 26.34 10.41
CA GLN A 462 -27.54 27.40 11.37
C GLN A 462 -29.01 27.83 11.25
N ASN A 463 -29.57 27.80 10.04
CA ASN A 463 -30.97 28.14 9.79
C ASN A 463 -31.93 26.96 9.98
N SER A 464 -31.42 25.75 10.26
CA SER A 464 -32.24 24.56 10.46
C SER A 464 -32.58 24.35 11.94
N PRO A 465 -33.86 24.24 12.34
CA PRO A 465 -34.23 23.97 13.73
C PRO A 465 -33.79 22.57 14.21
N GLN A 466 -33.46 21.68 13.27
CA GLN A 466 -33.06 20.31 13.54
C GLN A 466 -31.60 20.17 13.96
N PHE A 467 -30.79 21.24 13.85
CA PHE A 467 -29.39 21.24 14.23
C PHE A 467 -29.08 22.38 15.20
N GLN A 468 -28.19 22.12 16.14
CA GLN A 468 -27.66 23.11 17.08
C GLN A 468 -26.15 23.17 16.94
N LEU A 469 -25.61 24.39 16.88
CA LEU A 469 -24.16 24.62 16.90
C LEU A 469 -23.64 24.31 18.32
N LYS A 470 -22.84 23.26 18.44
CA LYS A 470 -22.27 22.79 19.71
C LYS A 470 -20.86 23.32 19.97
N TYR A 471 -20.10 23.54 18.90
CA TYR A 471 -18.72 24.04 19.00
C TYR A 471 -18.33 24.84 17.76
N GLN A 472 -17.63 25.95 17.98
CA GLN A 472 -17.02 26.76 16.93
C GLN A 472 -15.70 27.36 17.44
N ARG A 473 -14.60 27.09 16.74
CA ARG A 473 -13.29 27.71 16.99
C ARG A 473 -12.37 27.49 15.79
N ASP A 474 -11.55 28.48 15.46
CA ASP A 474 -10.52 28.38 14.40
C ASP A 474 -11.10 27.83 13.07
N ASP A 475 -12.28 28.30 12.68
CA ASP A 475 -13.04 27.85 11.48
C ASP A 475 -13.45 26.36 11.47
N ILE A 476 -13.39 25.69 12.62
CA ILE A 476 -13.98 24.37 12.87
C ILE A 476 -15.38 24.54 13.45
N TYR A 477 -16.36 23.84 12.88
CA TYR A 477 -17.76 23.89 13.29
C TYR A 477 -18.25 22.47 13.59
N LEU A 478 -18.88 22.27 14.74
CA LEU A 478 -19.60 21.05 15.08
C LEU A 478 -21.08 21.37 15.33
N PHE A 479 -21.93 20.78 14.51
CA PHE A 479 -23.37 20.76 14.71
C PHE A 479 -23.81 19.41 15.26
N THR A 480 -24.78 19.43 16.16
CA THR A 480 -25.46 18.24 16.67
C THR A 480 -26.94 18.29 16.34
N LYS A 481 -27.51 17.14 15.98
CA LYS A 481 -28.94 17.01 15.76
C LYS A 481 -29.70 17.30 17.06
N SER A 482 -30.66 18.22 16.99
CA SER A 482 -31.60 18.52 18.06
C SER A 482 -32.46 17.28 18.30
N HIS A 483 -32.37 16.68 19.48
CA HIS A 483 -33.40 15.73 19.91
C HIS A 483 -34.63 16.56 20.30
N SER A 484 -35.75 16.35 19.61
CA SER A 484 -37.05 16.86 20.07
C SER A 484 -37.30 16.26 21.46
N SER A 485 -37.27 17.10 22.48
CA SER A 485 -37.61 16.78 23.87
C SER A 485 -39.05 16.30 24.00
#